data_AF-A0A963G821-F1
#
_entry.id   AF-A0A963G821-F1
#
_cell.length_a   1.000
_cell.length_b   1.000
_cell.length_c   1.000
_cell.angle_alpha   90.00
_cell.angle_beta   90.00
_cell.angle_gamma   90.00
#
_symmetry.space_group_name_H-M   'P 1'
#
loop_
_entity.id
_entity.type
_entity.pdbx_description
1 polymer ?
#
loop_
_entity_poly.entity_id
_entity_poly.type
_entity_poly.pdbx_seq_one_letter_code
_entity_poly.pdbx_strand_id
1 'polypeptide(L)' 'RYQGEFLHARLKLTGVATLYGAALDEGGFVRLSGDYELAEAQILTIGVIFYDSGDAPPVFDIGDNDRVFAGYSYSF' A
#
# COMPACT_ATOMS: atom_id res chain seq x y z
N ARG A 1 -7.07 -4.82 -32.59
CA ARG A 1 -5.73 -5.09 -32.01
C ARG A 1 -5.34 -3.81 -31.29
N TYR A 2 -5.37 -3.78 -29.96
CA TYR A 2 -5.02 -2.58 -29.19
C TYR A 2 -3.55 -2.73 -28.80
N GLN A 3 -2.70 -1.84 -29.29
CA GLN A 3 -1.27 -1.80 -28.98
C GLN A 3 -0.98 -0.38 -28.48
N GLY A 4 -0.78 -0.25 -27.17
CA GLY A 4 -0.27 0.98 -26.55
C GLY A 4 1.18 0.77 -26.17
N GLU A 5 2.07 1.66 -26.62
CA GLU A 5 3.47 1.68 -26.21
C GLU A 5 3.58 2.30 -24.80
N PHE A 6 4.06 1.54 -23.83
CA PHE A 6 4.23 1.95 -22.43
C PHE A 6 5.60 2.57 -22.12
N LEU A 7 6.30 3.11 -23.13
CA LEU A 7 7.68 3.62 -23.02
C LEU A 7 7.85 4.85 -22.10
N HIS A 8 6.77 5.38 -21.53
CA HIS A 8 6.77 6.44 -20.51
C HIS A 8 6.10 6.05 -19.18
N ALA A 9 5.66 4.81 -19.00
CA ALA A 9 4.96 4.41 -17.78
C ALA A 9 5.96 4.14 -16.64
N ARG A 10 5.96 5.01 -15.63
CA ARG A 10 6.75 4.82 -14.42
C ARG A 10 5.91 4.11 -13.37
N LEU A 11 6.32 2.90 -13.00
CA LEU A 11 5.79 2.18 -11.83
C LEU A 11 6.68 2.49 -10.62
N LYS A 12 6.07 2.96 -9.53
CA LYS A 12 6.73 3.12 -8.24
C LYS A 12 6.11 2.17 -7.23
N LEU A 13 6.93 1.33 -6.61
CA LEU A 13 6.52 0.46 -5.52
C LEU A 13 6.92 1.10 -4.19
N THR A 14 6.01 1.07 -3.21
CA THR A 14 6.26 1.56 -1.85
C THR A 14 5.86 0.48 -0.86
N GLY A 15 6.78 0.16 0.06
CA GLY A 15 6.53 -0.72 1.19
C GLY A 15 6.72 0.05 2.49
N VAL A 16 5.76 -0.04 3.41
CA VAL A 16 5.84 0.52 4.76
C VAL A 16 5.48 -0.58 5.73
N ALA A 17 6.30 -0.78 6.76
CA ALA A 17 6.03 -1.72 7.83
C ALA A 17 6.16 -1.01 9.17
N THR A 18 5.24 -1.31 10.08
CA THR A 18 5.32 -0.91 11.49
C THR A 18 5.21 -2.17 12.32
N LEU A 19 6.11 -2.33 13.29
CA LEU A 19 6.16 -3.47 14.21
C LEU A 19 6.35 -2.91 15.62
N TYR A 20 5.63 -3.48 16.58
CA TYR A 20 5.66 -3.06 17.99
C TYR A 20 6.34 -4.12 18.87
N GLY A 21 6.76 -3.71 20.07
CA GLY A 21 7.47 -4.56 21.02
C GLY A 21 8.99 -4.50 20.89
N ALA A 22 9.69 -4.81 21.99
CA ALA A 22 11.16 -4.80 22.01
C ALA A 22 11.77 -5.84 21.06
N ALA A 23 11.05 -6.93 20.81
CA ALA A 23 11.43 -7.99 19.88
C ALA A 23 10.67 -7.94 18.54
N LEU A 24 9.87 -6.89 18.30
CA LEU A 24 9.05 -6.71 17.09
C LEU A 24 7.95 -7.78 16.92
N ASP A 25 7.44 -8.31 18.02
CA ASP A 25 6.48 -9.41 18.12
C ASP A 25 5.13 -9.00 18.74
N GLU A 26 4.94 -7.72 19.07
CA GLU A 26 3.69 -7.22 19.66
C GLU A 26 2.73 -6.66 18.59
N GLY A 27 2.74 -7.22 17.38
CA GLY A 27 1.83 -6.82 16.30
C GLY A 27 2.25 -5.57 15.53
N GLY A 28 1.42 -5.15 14.57
CA GLY A 28 1.77 -4.08 13.64
C GLY A 28 0.94 -4.08 12.35
N PHE A 29 1.52 -3.48 11.30
CA PHE A 29 0.94 -3.57 9.96
C PHE A 29 2.00 -3.45 8.88
N VAL A 30 1.70 -4.05 7.72
CA VAL A 30 2.49 -3.91 6.50
C VAL A 30 1.60 -3.38 5.40
N ARG A 31 2.02 -2.28 4.77
CA ARG A 31 1.37 -1.71 3.60
C ARG A 31 2.28 -1.85 2.38
N LEU A 32 1.73 -2.42 1.32
CA LEU A 32 2.36 -2.49 0.01
C LEU A 32 1.48 -1.71 -0.98
N SER A 33 2.10 -0.83 -1.77
CA SER A 33 1.38 -0.11 -2.82
C SER A 33 2.22 0.09 -4.07
N GLY A 34 1.53 0.16 -5.20
CA GLY A 34 2.10 0.52 -6.49
C GLY A 34 1.39 1.76 -7.04
N ASP A 35 2.18 2.73 -7.48
CA ASP A 35 1.72 3.92 -8.20
C ASP A 35 2.13 3.77 -9.66
N TYR A 36 1.13 3.78 -10.55
CA TYR A 36 1.30 3.68 -11.98
C TYR A 36 0.92 4.98 -12.66
N GLU A 37 1.87 5.60 -13.35
CA GLU A 37 1.66 6.81 -14.14
C GLU A 37 0.95 6.46 -15.45
N LEU A 38 -0.33 6.81 -15.56
CA LEU A 38 -1.17 6.54 -16.73
C LEU A 38 -0.89 7.53 -17.87
N ALA A 39 -0.69 8.78 -17.50
CA ALA A 39 -0.35 9.91 -18.36
C ALA A 39 0.31 10.99 -17.50
N GLU A 40 0.77 12.09 -18.12
CA GLU A 40 1.28 13.24 -17.39
C GLU A 40 0.25 13.71 -16.33
N ALA A 41 0.72 13.81 -15.09
CA ALA A 41 -0.08 14.18 -13.91
C ALA A 41 -1.27 13.26 -13.58
N GLN A 42 -1.37 12.06 -14.16
CA GLN A 42 -2.40 11.06 -13.87
C GLN A 42 -1.78 9.82 -13.23
N ILE A 43 -2.08 9.57 -11.96
CA ILE A 43 -1.54 8.42 -11.21
C ILE A 43 -2.67 7.53 -10.73
N LEU A 44 -2.57 6.24 -11.06
CA LEU A 44 -3.36 5.17 -10.48
C LEU A 44 -2.55 4.49 -9.37
N THR A 45 -3.10 4.47 -8.15
CA THR A 45 -2.52 3.78 -7.01
C THR A 45 -3.35 2.54 -6.69
N ILE A 46 -2.68 1.42 -6.47
CA ILE A 46 -3.28 0.20 -5.90
C ILE A 46 -2.45 -0.26 -4.71
N GLY A 47 -3.08 -0.87 -3.73
CA GLY A 47 -2.34 -1.41 -2.60
C GLY A 47 -3.15 -2.29 -1.67
N VAL A 48 -2.42 -2.89 -0.74
CA VAL A 48 -2.92 -3.76 0.30
C VAL A 48 -2.28 -3.38 1.63
N ILE A 49 -3.03 -3.53 2.71
CA ILE A 49 -2.58 -3.40 4.09
C ILE A 49 -2.90 -4.71 4.79
N PHE A 50 -1.86 -5.34 5.33
CA PHE A 50 -1.96 -6.50 6.20
C PHE A 50 -1.80 -6.03 7.64
N TYR A 51 -2.75 -6.39 8.50
CA TYR A 51 -2.69 -6.08 9.91
C TYR A 51 -2.32 -7.31 10.71
N ASP A 52 -1.53 -7.12 11.75
CA ASP A 52 -1.13 -8.16 12.69
C ASP A 52 -1.48 -7.70 14.10
N SER A 53 -2.26 -8.51 14.81
CA SER A 53 -2.71 -8.17 16.17
C SER A 53 -1.57 -8.37 17.16
N GLY A 54 -1.48 -7.45 18.14
CA GLY A 54 -0.69 -7.63 19.35
C GLY A 54 -1.56 -7.63 20.60
N ASP A 55 -0.93 -7.83 21.75
CA ASP A 55 -1.62 -7.87 23.05
C ASP A 55 -1.88 -6.47 23.65
N ALA A 56 -1.34 -5.41 23.04
CA ALA A 56 -1.38 -4.04 23.57
C ALA A 56 -1.93 -3.01 22.57
N PRO A 57 -2.63 -1.95 23.05
CA PRO A 57 -2.97 -0.81 22.21
C PRO A 57 -1.71 -0.13 21.62
N PRO A 58 -1.73 0.36 20.36
CA PRO A 58 -2.91 0.51 19.49
C PRO A 58 -3.19 -0.69 18.58
N VAL A 59 -2.46 -1.80 18.72
CA VAL A 59 -2.53 -2.97 17.82
C VAL A 59 -3.33 -4.14 18.37
N PHE A 60 -4.05 -3.92 19.46
CA PHE A 60 -5.01 -4.87 19.98
C PHE A 60 -6.21 -5.01 19.03
N ASP A 61 -6.55 -6.25 18.67
CA ASP A 61 -7.74 -6.62 17.89
C ASP A 61 -7.83 -5.97 16.50
N ILE A 62 -6.69 -5.84 15.80
CA ILE A 62 -6.62 -5.25 14.45
C ILE A 62 -6.36 -6.26 13.32
N GLY A 63 -5.90 -7.47 13.63
CA GLY A 63 -5.37 -8.45 12.67
C GLY A 63 -6.38 -8.95 11.63
N ASP A 64 -7.66 -9.01 11.97
CA ASP A 64 -8.71 -9.44 11.03
C ASP A 64 -9.26 -8.30 10.15
N ASN A 65 -8.46 -7.24 9.98
CA ASN A 65 -8.88 -6.00 9.30
C ASN A 65 -8.03 -5.71 8.06
N ASP A 66 -7.53 -6.73 7.37
CA ASP A 66 -6.80 -6.57 6.12
C ASP A 66 -7.60 -5.74 5.10
N ARG A 67 -6.91 -4.83 4.41
CA ARG A 67 -7.55 -3.88 3.49
C ARG A 67 -6.89 -3.91 2.13
N VAL A 68 -7.71 -3.92 1.09
CA VAL A 68 -7.30 -3.53 -0.25
C VAL A 68 -7.79 -2.12 -0.54
N PHE A 69 -7.00 -1.34 -1.27
CA PHE A 69 -7.40 0.00 -1.68
C PHE A 69 -6.92 0.31 -3.09
N ALA A 70 -7.65 1.21 -3.73
CA ALA A 70 -7.28 1.80 -5.00
C ALA A 70 -7.60 3.30 -4.96
N GLY A 71 -6.83 4.09 -5.67
CA GLY A 71 -7.00 5.53 -5.77
C GLY A 71 -6.55 6.04 -7.13
N TYR A 72 -7.12 7.16 -7.54
CA TYR A 72 -6.72 7.85 -8.76
C TYR A 72 -6.51 9.33 -8.43
N SER A 73 -5.39 9.88 -8.91
CA SER A 73 -5.00 11.28 -8.70
C SER A 73 -4.77 11.96 -10.05
N TYR A 74 -5.27 13.19 -10.16
CA TYR A 74 -5.03 14.10 -11.28
C TYR A 74 -4.60 15.46 -10.73
N SER A 75 -3.53 16.02 -11.28
CA SER A 75 -3.03 17.37 -10.92
C SER A 75 -2.97 18.26 -12.16
N PHE A 76 -3.26 19.57 -11.99
CA PHE A 76 -3.29 20.58 -13.05
C PHE A 76 -2.34 21.75 -12.74
#